data_AF-A0A285UES6-F1
#
_entry.id   AF-A0A285UES6-F1
#
_cell.length_a   1.000
_cell.length_b   1.000
_cell.length_c   1.000
_cell.angle_alpha   90.00
_cell.angle_beta   90.00
_cell.angle_gamma   90.00
#
_symmetry.space_group_name_H-M   'P 1'
#
loop_
_entity.id
_entity.type
_entity.pdbx_description
1 polymer ?
#
loop_
_entity_poly.entity_id
_entity_poly.type
_entity_poly.pdbx_seq_one_letter_code
_entity_poly.pdbx_strand_id
1 'polypeptide(L)'
;MSKVEQSTKLDLERIVFIGRTFEEYLDMFSLSEEELQGKKILDCPAGACSFTAVGNKSGLNVTACDIAYYHSSDDLKNKGLQDIDHAMEHME
;
A
#
# COMPACT_ATOMS: atom_id res chain seq x y z
N MET A 1 -34.60 -21.11 3.87
CA MET A 1 -33.70 -20.56 4.90
C MET A 1 -32.33 -20.46 4.26
N SER A 2 -31.94 -19.28 3.80
CA SER A 2 -30.62 -19.08 3.18
C SER A 2 -29.54 -19.22 4.24
N LYS A 3 -28.57 -20.08 3.99
CA LYS A 3 -27.33 -20.13 4.75
C LYS A 3 -26.66 -18.77 4.55
N VAL A 4 -26.61 -17.96 5.61
CA VAL A 4 -25.73 -16.80 5.66
C VAL A 4 -24.32 -17.41 5.72
N GLU A 5 -23.57 -17.28 4.62
CA GLU A 5 -22.15 -17.61 4.61
C GLU A 5 -21.48 -16.86 5.76
N GLN A 6 -20.81 -17.58 6.66
CA GLN A 6 -19.97 -16.96 7.67
C GLN A 6 -18.93 -16.13 6.93
N SER A 7 -19.08 -14.80 6.99
CA SER A 7 -18.05 -13.89 6.51
C SER A 7 -16.81 -14.15 7.37
N THR A 8 -15.76 -14.71 6.75
CA THR A 8 -14.40 -14.77 7.27
C THR A 8 -13.84 -13.35 7.33
N LYS A 9 -14.35 -12.58 8.28
CA LYS A 9 -13.95 -11.20 8.48
C LYS A 9 -12.59 -11.21 9.16
N LEU A 10 -11.54 -10.73 8.48
CA LEU A 10 -10.28 -10.41 9.14
C LEU A 10 -10.58 -9.38 10.23
N ASP A 11 -10.41 -9.78 11.49
CA ASP A 11 -10.53 -8.89 12.63
C ASP A 11 -9.12 -8.47 13.05
N LEU A 12 -8.74 -7.25 12.64
CA LEU A 12 -7.43 -6.67 12.94
C LEU A 12 -7.62 -5.63 14.04
N GLU A 13 -7.00 -5.85 15.20
CA GLU A 13 -7.11 -4.97 16.37
C GLU A 13 -6.32 -3.65 16.23
N ARG A 14 -5.57 -3.48 15.11
CA ARG A 14 -4.73 -2.31 14.84
C ARG A 14 -4.64 -1.98 13.36
N ILE A 15 -4.23 -0.74 13.07
CA ILE A 15 -3.90 -0.30 11.71
C ILE A 15 -2.61 -0.99 11.26
N VAL A 16 -2.75 -1.85 10.24
CA VAL A 16 -1.67 -2.61 9.61
C VAL A 16 -0.99 -1.75 8.53
N PHE A 17 0.33 -1.63 8.62
CA PHE A 17 1.18 -0.90 7.68
C PHE A 17 1.65 -1.85 6.58
N ILE A 18 0.78 -2.03 5.59
CA ILE A 18 1.02 -2.81 4.38
C ILE A 18 0.94 -1.91 3.15
N GLY A 19 1.57 -2.35 2.07
CA GLY A 19 1.60 -1.63 0.80
C GLY A 19 1.18 -2.52 -0.35
N ARG A 20 0.95 -1.89 -1.51
CA ARG A 20 0.77 -2.56 -2.80
C ARG A 20 1.92 -2.25 -3.73
N THR A 21 2.10 -3.08 -4.74
CA THR A 21 3.10 -2.84 -5.78
C THR A 21 2.66 -1.73 -6.74
N PHE A 22 3.61 -1.26 -7.56
CA PHE A 22 3.34 -0.28 -8.62
C PHE A 22 2.32 -0.82 -9.63
N GLU A 23 2.47 -2.08 -10.04
CA GLU A 23 1.61 -2.77 -10.99
C GLU A 23 0.19 -2.93 -10.42
N GLU A 24 0.06 -3.31 -9.14
CA GLU A 24 -1.24 -3.38 -8.48
C GLU A 24 -1.95 -2.02 -8.49
N TYR A 25 -1.23 -0.92 -8.30
CA TYR A 25 -1.81 0.43 -8.40
C TYR A 25 -2.28 0.77 -9.81
N LEU A 26 -1.48 0.45 -10.83
CA LEU A 26 -1.89 0.64 -12.23
C LEU A 26 -3.18 -0.14 -12.53
N ASP A 27 -3.25 -1.39 -12.11
CA ASP A 27 -4.42 -2.24 -12.32
C ASP A 27 -5.66 -1.72 -11.56
N MET A 28 -5.49 -1.38 -10.27
CA MET A 28 -6.59 -0.86 -9.42
C MET A 28 -7.25 0.37 -10.00
N PHE A 29 -6.45 1.28 -10.54
CA PHE A 29 -6.93 2.56 -11.06
C PHE A 29 -7.12 2.56 -12.58
N SER A 30 -6.87 1.43 -13.25
CA SER A 30 -6.90 1.31 -14.71
C SER A 30 -6.05 2.38 -15.40
N LEU A 31 -4.82 2.56 -14.91
CA LEU A 31 -3.84 3.51 -15.42
C LEU A 31 -2.76 2.79 -16.23
N SER A 32 -2.21 3.48 -17.21
CA SER A 32 -0.99 3.08 -17.92
C SER A 32 0.18 4.00 -17.55
N GLU A 33 1.41 3.50 -17.69
CA GLU A 33 2.61 4.31 -17.43
C GLU A 33 2.72 5.49 -18.42
N GLU A 34 2.28 5.30 -19.66
CA GLU A 34 2.26 6.34 -20.69
C GLU A 34 1.35 7.51 -20.31
N GLU A 35 0.21 7.23 -19.68
CA GLU A 35 -0.69 8.27 -19.18
C GLU A 35 -0.07 9.07 -18.04
N LEU A 36 0.82 8.48 -17.26
CA LEU A 36 1.46 9.12 -16.12
C LEU A 36 2.64 10.00 -16.55
N GLN A 37 3.23 9.76 -17.71
CA GLN A 37 4.42 10.45 -18.17
C GLN A 37 4.20 11.97 -18.28
N GLY A 38 5.14 12.74 -17.74
CA GLY A 38 5.11 14.21 -17.75
C GLY A 38 4.09 14.85 -16.79
N LYS A 39 3.31 14.06 -16.04
CA LYS A 39 2.42 14.58 -15.00
C LYS A 39 3.17 14.75 -13.67
N LYS A 40 2.62 15.60 -12.80
CA LYS A 40 2.98 15.66 -11.38
C LYS A 40 1.97 14.83 -10.61
N ILE A 41 2.43 13.81 -9.89
CA ILE A 41 1.58 12.82 -9.25
C ILE A 41 1.77 12.91 -7.74
N LEU A 42 0.65 12.90 -7.00
CA LEU A 42 0.62 12.83 -5.55
C LEU A 42 0.12 11.44 -5.14
N ASP A 43 0.97 10.69 -4.48
CA ASP A 43 0.67 9.39 -3.87
C ASP A 43 0.32 9.65 -2.38
N CYS A 44 -0.96 9.60 -2.03
CA CYS A 44 -1.46 10.03 -0.72
C CYS A 44 -2.76 9.33 -0.32
N PRO A 45 -2.80 8.55 0.78
CA PRO A 45 -1.66 8.15 1.61
C PRO A 45 -0.79 7.09 0.90
N ALA A 46 0.52 7.29 0.85
CA ALA A 46 1.44 6.39 0.16
C ALA A 46 1.86 5.17 1.01
N GLY A 47 2.03 5.37 2.32
CA GLY A 47 2.42 4.34 3.27
C GLY A 47 3.61 3.49 2.82
N ALA A 48 3.43 2.16 2.85
CA ALA A 48 4.43 1.18 2.45
C ALA A 48 4.38 0.80 0.96
N CYS A 49 3.57 1.48 0.13
CA CYS A 49 3.39 1.11 -1.27
C CYS A 49 4.65 1.42 -2.09
N SER A 50 4.92 0.62 -3.12
CA SER A 50 6.10 0.82 -3.96
C SER A 50 5.87 1.81 -5.11
N PHE A 51 4.65 2.32 -5.30
CA PHE A 51 4.28 3.15 -6.43
C PHE A 51 5.20 4.36 -6.63
N THR A 52 5.42 5.16 -5.59
CA THR A 52 6.33 6.32 -5.68
C THR A 52 7.78 5.92 -5.98
N ALA A 53 8.29 4.88 -5.32
CA ALA A 53 9.69 4.45 -5.48
C ALA A 53 9.96 3.90 -6.88
N VAL A 54 9.08 3.03 -7.38
CA VAL A 54 9.17 2.42 -8.72
C VAL A 54 8.91 3.47 -9.79
N GLY A 55 7.85 4.27 -9.65
CA GLY A 55 7.50 5.30 -10.62
C GLY A 55 8.60 6.34 -10.82
N ASN A 56 9.21 6.83 -9.73
CA ASN A 56 10.35 7.76 -9.83
C ASN A 56 11.57 7.10 -10.48
N LYS A 57 11.82 5.80 -10.24
CA LYS A 57 12.90 5.06 -10.89
C LYS A 57 12.66 4.90 -12.40
N SER A 58 11.41 4.83 -12.84
CA SER A 58 11.03 4.78 -14.26
C SER A 58 10.94 6.16 -14.92
N GLY A 59 11.16 7.26 -14.19
CA GLY A 59 11.18 8.62 -14.74
C GLY A 59 9.85 9.38 -14.64
N LEU A 60 8.90 8.88 -13.87
CA LEU A 60 7.72 9.64 -13.45
C LEU A 60 8.09 10.68 -12.39
N ASN A 61 7.22 11.67 -12.19
CA ASN A 61 7.38 12.69 -11.15
C ASN A 61 6.33 12.50 -10.06
N VAL A 62 6.68 11.64 -9.10
CA VAL A 62 5.77 11.22 -8.02
C VAL A 62 6.28 11.73 -6.68
N THR A 63 5.38 12.35 -5.90
CA THR A 63 5.62 12.74 -4.51
C THR A 63 4.74 11.90 -3.59
N ALA A 64 5.35 11.21 -2.63
CA ALA A 64 4.66 10.46 -1.59
C ALA A 64 4.32 11.36 -0.39
N CYS A 65 3.12 11.15 0.17
CA CYS A 65 2.68 11.76 1.41
C CYS A 65 1.99 10.71 2.29
N ASP A 66 2.37 10.63 3.56
CA ASP A 66 1.71 9.79 4.55
C ASP A 66 2.00 10.34 5.96
N ILE A 67 1.05 10.19 6.88
CA ILE A 67 1.27 10.54 8.29
C ILE A 67 2.32 9.63 8.94
N ALA A 68 2.44 8.38 8.47
CA ALA A 68 3.43 7.41 8.94
C ALA A 68 4.86 7.92 8.74
N TYR A 69 5.11 8.80 7.75
CA TYR A 69 6.44 9.37 7.48
C TYR A 69 6.92 10.35 8.55
N TYR A 70 6.12 10.60 9.59
CA TYR A 70 6.62 11.18 10.84
C TYR A 70 7.69 10.29 11.51
N HIS A 71 7.61 8.97 11.33
CA HIS A 71 8.56 8.00 11.88
C HIS A 71 9.77 7.79 10.96
N SER A 72 10.87 7.26 11.53
CA SER A 72 12.07 6.96 10.76
C SER A 72 11.84 5.81 9.78
N SER A 73 12.66 5.73 8.73
CA SER A 73 12.59 4.62 7.77
C SER A 73 12.82 3.25 8.42
N ASP A 74 13.69 3.17 9.43
CA ASP A 74 13.95 1.93 10.16
C ASP A 74 12.75 1.52 11.02
N ASP A 75 12.10 2.48 11.69
CA ASP A 75 10.87 2.22 12.45
C ASP A 75 9.74 1.73 11.54
N LEU A 76 9.57 2.37 10.38
CA LEU A 76 8.55 1.97 9.40
C LEU A 76 8.81 0.59 8.81
N LYS A 77 10.07 0.27 8.52
CA LYS A 77 10.46 -1.08 8.08
C LYS A 77 10.14 -2.11 9.14
N ASN A 78 10.52 -1.85 10.40
CA ASN A 78 10.26 -2.76 11.51
C ASN A 78 8.75 -2.94 11.74
N LYS A 79 7.97 -1.86 11.72
CA LYS A 79 6.51 -1.91 11.81
C LYS A 79 5.91 -2.75 10.69
N GLY A 80 6.33 -2.52 9.44
CA GLY A 80 5.84 -3.26 8.28
C GLY A 80 6.09 -4.76 8.40
N LEU A 81 7.28 -5.18 8.84
CA LEU A 81 7.59 -6.59 9.08
C LEU A 81 6.70 -7.21 10.16
N GLN A 82 6.52 -6.52 11.29
CA GLN A 82 5.65 -7.00 12.39
C GLN A 82 4.18 -7.07 11.98
N ASP A 83 3.73 -6.13 11.15
CA ASP A 83 2.36 -6.06 10.67
C ASP A 83 2.06 -7.13 9.62
N ILE A 84 3.03 -7.50 8.79
CA ILE A 84 2.93 -8.67 7.91
C ILE A 84 2.73 -9.93 8.75
N ASP A 85 3.60 -10.18 9.74
CA ASP A 85 3.48 -11.36 10.61
C ASP A 85 2.10 -11.41 11.28
N HIS A 86 1.68 -10.29 11.86
CA HIS A 86 0.38 -10.16 12.52
C HIS A 86 -0.81 -10.39 11.58
N ALA A 87 -0.79 -9.81 10.38
CA ALA A 87 -1.86 -10.01 9.41
C ALA A 87 -1.94 -11.48 8.97
N MET A 88 -0.79 -12.12 8.72
CA MET A 88 -0.72 -13.52 8.31
C MET A 88 -1.19 -14.49 9.41
N GLU A 89 -0.94 -14.20 10.69
CA GLU A 89 -1.48 -14.99 11.81
C GLU A 89 -3.01 -14.99 11.88
N HIS A 90 -3.66 -13.95 11.36
CA HIS A 90 -5.11 -13.76 11.39
C HIS A 90 -5.77 -14.05 10.02
N MET A 91 -5.00 -14.52 9.03
CA MET A 91 -5.52 -15.02 7.77
C MET A 91 -5.84 -16.52 7.91
N GLU A 92 -7.13 -16.87 7.81
CA GLU A 92 -7.62 -18.27 7.76
C GLU A 92 -7.42 -18.92 6.39
#